data_AF-A0A933AW12-F1
#
_entry.id   AF-A0A933AW12-F1
#
_cell.length_a   1.000
_cell.length_b   1.000
_cell.length_c   1.000
_cell.angle_alpha   90.00
_cell.angle_beta   90.00
_cell.angle_gamma   90.00
#
_symmetry.space_group_name_H-M   'P 1'
#
loop_
_entity.id
_entity.type
_entity.pdbx_description
1 polymer ?
#
loop_
_entity_poly.entity_id
_entity_poly.type
_entity_poly.pdbx_seq_one_letter_code
_entity_poly.pdbx_strand_id
1 'polypeptide(L)'
;MANIADLVAQNPWWQDEIDFLSGPPGSSVPVESKYSERVSSQARLTIRNRFQRGLVASRETLDLDDPVRVIPAPIILALLG
;
A
#
# COMPACT_ATOMS: atom_id res chain seq x y z
N MET A 1 -2.11 32.64 -2.05
CA MET A 1 -2.56 31.34 -2.58
C MET A 1 -1.50 30.32 -2.23
N ALA A 2 -1.85 29.20 -1.59
CA ALA A 2 -0.88 28.15 -1.30
C ALA A 2 -0.48 27.44 -2.60
N ASN A 3 0.83 27.23 -2.80
CA ASN A 3 1.36 26.49 -3.94
C ASN A 3 1.00 25.01 -3.76
N ILE A 4 0.57 24.34 -4.83
CA ILE A 4 0.26 22.90 -4.84
C ILE A 4 1.49 22.09 -4.38
N ALA A 5 2.70 22.51 -4.76
CA ALA A 5 3.93 21.84 -4.31
C ALA A 5 4.10 21.88 -2.79
N ASP A 6 3.80 23.02 -2.16
CA ASP A 6 3.91 23.18 -0.70
C ASP A 6 2.83 22.36 0.02
N LEU A 7 1.63 22.27 -0.56
CA LEU A 7 0.54 21.44 -0.06
C LEU A 7 0.87 19.94 -0.14
N VAL A 8 1.48 19.49 -1.23
CA VAL A 8 1.95 18.10 -1.40
C VAL A 8 3.11 17.79 -0.46
N ALA A 9 4.04 18.74 -0.24
CA ALA A 9 5.13 18.58 0.72
C ALA A 9 4.63 18.47 2.17
N GLN A 10 3.54 19.19 2.51
CA GLN A 10 2.88 19.12 3.82
C GLN A 10 1.96 17.89 3.98
N ASN A 11 1.60 17.23 2.87
CA ASN A 11 0.72 16.07 2.83
C ASN A 11 1.36 14.96 1.97
N PRO A 12 2.49 14.38 2.41
CA PRO A 12 3.28 13.45 1.59
C PRO A 12 2.50 12.20 1.14
N TRP A 13 1.42 11.85 1.85
CA TRP A 13 0.47 10.78 1.49
C TRP A 13 -0.39 11.07 0.26
N TRP A 14 -0.44 12.31 -0.26
CA TRP A 14 -1.15 12.62 -1.52
C TRP A 14 -0.45 12.06 -2.76
N GLN A 15 0.78 11.55 -2.62
CA GLN A 15 1.49 10.87 -3.69
C GLN A 15 1.24 9.35 -3.71
N ASP A 16 0.57 8.81 -2.68
CA ASP A 16 0.31 7.39 -2.57
C ASP A 16 -1.05 7.06 -3.20
N GLU A 17 -0.99 6.30 -4.30
CA GLU A 17 -2.17 5.68 -4.90
C GLU A 17 -2.45 4.35 -4.19
N ILE A 18 -3.64 4.24 -3.61
CA ILE A 18 -4.11 3.02 -2.94
C ILE A 18 -5.17 2.37 -3.80
N ASP A 19 -4.83 1.20 -4.33
CA ASP A 19 -5.71 0.31 -5.07
C ASP A 19 -6.49 -0.61 -4.13
N PHE A 20 -7.42 -1.38 -4.69
CA PHE A 20 -8.21 -2.35 -3.94
C PHE A 20 -8.32 -3.68 -4.67
N LEU A 21 -8.05 -4.77 -3.95
CA LEU A 21 -8.48 -6.11 -4.36
C LEU A 21 -9.92 -6.31 -3.91
N SER A 22 -10.81 -6.49 -4.88
CA SER A 22 -12.24 -6.74 -4.68
C SER A 22 -12.48 -8.19 -4.30
N GLY A 23 -13.22 -8.43 -3.21
CA GLY A 23 -13.71 -9.76 -2.84
C GLY A 23 -15.24 -9.86 -2.98
N PRO A 24 -15.89 -10.79 -2.25
CA PRO A 24 -17.34 -10.83 -2.10
C PRO A 24 -17.95 -9.47 -1.73
N PRO A 25 -19.26 -9.25 -1.99
CA PRO A 25 -19.92 -7.97 -1.72
C PRO A 25 -19.61 -7.42 -0.32
N GLY A 26 -19.11 -6.19 -0.26
CA GLY A 26 -18.73 -5.54 1.00
C GLY A 26 -17.30 -5.85 1.49
N SER A 27 -16.52 -6.63 0.75
CA SER A 27 -15.11 -6.88 1.06
C SER A 27 -14.18 -6.27 0.02
N SER A 28 -13.28 -5.42 0.48
CA SER A 28 -12.13 -4.97 -0.28
C SER A 28 -10.90 -5.01 0.60
N VAL A 29 -9.76 -5.33 0.00
CA VAL A 29 -8.46 -5.25 0.66
C VAL A 29 -7.71 -4.08 0.03
N PRO A 30 -7.36 -3.04 0.80
CA PRO A 30 -6.53 -1.96 0.29
C PRO A 30 -5.14 -2.53 -0.02
N VAL A 31 -4.67 -2.25 -1.22
CA VAL A 31 -3.38 -2.67 -1.73
C VAL A 31 -2.64 -1.45 -2.22
N GLU A 32 -1.37 -1.36 -1.87
CA GLU A 32 -0.46 -0.43 -2.51
C GLU A 32 0.67 -1.22 -3.18
N SER A 33 0.94 -0.91 -4.44
CA SER A 33 2.05 -1.53 -5.17
C SER A 33 3.23 -0.58 -5.19
N LYS A 34 4.34 -0.97 -4.56
CA LYS A 34 5.62 -0.28 -4.69
C LYS A 34 6.60 -1.29 -5.24
N TYR A 35 6.91 -1.18 -6.53
CA TYR A 35 7.95 -1.99 -7.17
C TYR A 35 9.36 -1.51 -6.77
N SER A 36 9.64 -1.57 -5.47
CA SER A 36 10.90 -1.16 -4.83
C SER A 36 11.44 -2.31 -4.00
N GLU A 37 12.77 -2.41 -3.91
CA GLU A 37 13.46 -3.40 -3.07
C GLU A 37 13.17 -3.20 -1.59
N ARG A 38 13.03 -1.92 -1.18
CA ARG A 38 12.58 -1.53 0.16
C ARG A 38 11.22 -0.86 0.04
N VAL A 39 10.22 -1.44 0.68
CA VAL A 39 8.93 -0.79 0.88
C VAL A 39 9.13 0.34 1.88
N SER A 40 8.73 1.56 1.49
CA SER A 40 8.79 2.69 2.42
C SER A 40 7.88 2.40 3.61
N SER A 41 8.33 2.76 4.81
CA SER A 41 7.48 2.74 6.01
C SER A 41 6.21 3.57 5.84
N GLN A 42 6.26 4.57 4.95
CA GLN A 42 5.16 5.46 4.64
C GLN A 42 3.95 4.72 4.03
N ALA A 43 4.13 3.85 3.03
CA ALA A 43 3.04 3.09 2.43
C ALA A 43 2.30 2.23 3.47
N ARG A 44 3.08 1.53 4.30
CA ARG A 44 2.53 0.76 5.43
C ARG A 44 1.76 1.64 6.42
N LEU A 45 2.30 2.80 6.78
CA LEU A 45 1.66 3.76 7.69
C LEU A 45 0.38 4.34 7.09
N THR A 46 0.36 4.69 5.80
CA THR A 46 -0.80 5.23 5.10
C THR A 46 -1.95 4.22 5.11
N ILE A 47 -1.69 2.97 4.73
CA ILE A 47 -2.70 1.90 4.79
C ILE A 47 -3.15 1.65 6.22
N ARG A 48 -2.23 1.55 7.18
CA ARG A 48 -2.55 1.28 8.58
C ARG A 48 -3.44 2.36 9.18
N ASN A 49 -3.08 3.63 9.00
CA ASN A 49 -3.83 4.74 9.60
C ASN A 49 -5.23 4.86 9.01
N ARG A 50 -5.40 4.57 7.72
CA ARG A 50 -6.67 4.77 7.02
C ARG A 50 -7.60 3.55 7.03
N PHE A 51 -7.04 2.34 6.95
CA PHE A 51 -7.81 1.10 6.78
C PHE A 51 -7.56 0.06 7.86
N GLN A 52 -6.61 0.30 8.77
CA GLN A 52 -6.21 -0.59 9.88
C GLN A 52 -5.60 -1.94 9.46
N ARG A 53 -5.77 -2.35 8.20
CA ARG A 53 -5.24 -3.58 7.60
C ARG A 53 -5.07 -3.41 6.09
N GLY A 54 -4.21 -4.21 5.47
CA GLY A 54 -4.08 -4.23 4.01
C GLY A 54 -2.84 -4.98 3.54
N LEU A 55 -2.49 -4.78 2.28
CA LEU A 55 -1.31 -5.38 1.65
C LEU A 55 -0.44 -4.31 1.02
N VAL A 56 0.87 -4.49 1.07
CA VAL A 56 1.82 -3.77 0.22
C VAL A 56 2.55 -4.78 -0.64
N ALA A 57 2.42 -4.65 -1.96
CA ALA A 57 3.19 -5.43 -2.89
C ALA A 57 4.62 -4.87 -2.97
N SER A 58 5.61 -5.70 -2.64
CA SER A 58 7.04 -5.35 -2.69
C SER A 58 7.73 -6.06 -3.85
N ARG A 59 8.98 -5.71 -4.15
CA ARG A 59 9.76 -6.51 -5.10
C ARG A 59 10.18 -7.86 -4.50
N GLU A 60 10.71 -7.86 -3.27
CA GLU A 60 11.38 -9.05 -2.67
C GLU A 60 11.07 -9.25 -1.16
N THR A 61 10.48 -8.26 -0.50
CA THR A 61 10.26 -8.30 0.96
C THR A 61 8.98 -9.06 1.33
N LEU A 62 9.09 -10.02 2.24
CA LEU A 62 7.96 -10.69 2.89
C LEU A 62 7.93 -10.34 4.38
N ASP A 63 6.85 -9.72 4.85
CA ASP A 63 6.63 -9.38 6.26
C ASP A 63 5.13 -9.53 6.56
N LEU A 64 4.79 -10.49 7.42
CA LEU A 64 3.43 -10.89 7.72
C LEU A 64 3.00 -10.59 9.17
N ASP A 65 3.91 -10.02 9.97
CA ASP A 65 3.73 -9.84 11.42
C ASP A 65 2.82 -8.66 11.77
N ASP A 66 2.49 -7.84 10.77
CA ASP A 66 1.67 -6.64 10.92
C ASP A 66 0.30 -6.78 10.21
N PRO A 67 -0.76 -6.10 10.70
CA PRO A 67 -2.04 -6.00 9.99
C PRO A 67 -1.93 -5.48 8.55
N VAL A 68 -0.88 -4.68 8.25
CA VAL A 68 -0.49 -4.34 6.88
C VAL A 68 0.68 -5.24 6.46
N ARG A 69 0.36 -6.30 5.72
CA ARG A 69 1.33 -7.30 5.31
C ARG A 69 2.08 -6.83 4.08
N VAL A 70 3.38 -7.08 4.03
CA VAL A 70 4.22 -6.85 2.86
C VAL A 70 4.45 -8.18 2.18
N ILE A 71 4.11 -8.29 0.91
CA ILE A 71 4.22 -9.53 0.16
C ILE A 71 4.95 -9.25 -1.15
N PRO A 72 5.92 -10.08 -1.57
CA PRO A 72 6.53 -9.97 -2.88
C PRO A 72 5.46 -10.04 -3.99
N ALA A 73 5.52 -9.10 -4.93
CA ALA A 73 4.59 -8.99 -6.05
C ALA A 73 4.49 -10.31 -6.87
N PRO A 74 5.56 -11.08 -7.10
CA PRO A 74 5.44 -12.38 -7.78
C PRO A 74 4.52 -13.37 -7.04
N ILE A 75 4.48 -13.34 -5.71
CA ILE A 75 3.59 -14.20 -4.93
C ILE A 75 2.14 -13.75 -5.10
N ILE A 76 1.89 -12.43 -5.03
CA ILE A 76 0.54 -11.88 -5.27
C ILE A 76 0.06 -12.26 -6.67
N LEU A 77 0.90 -12.08 -7.70
CA LEU A 77 0.57 -12.43 -9.07
C LEU A 77 0.29 -13.92 -9.25
N ALA A 78 1.06 -14.80 -8.60
CA ALA A 78 0.83 -16.24 -8.65
C ALA A 78 -0.51 -16.66 -8.01
N LEU A 79 -1.01 -15.91 -7.02
CA LEU A 79 -2.30 -16.16 -6.38
C LEU A 79 -3.49 -15.56 -7.14
N LEU A 80 -3.25 -14.58 -8.01
CA LEU A 80 -4.25 -14.02 -8.90
C LEU A 80 -4.39 -14.83 -10.21
N GLY A 81 -3.54 -15.84 -10.41
CA GLY A 81 -3.52 -16.75 -11.55
C GLY A 81 -4.46 -17.95 -11.39
#